data_AF-A0A3M2RX15-F1
#
_entry.id   AF-A0A3M2RX15-F1
#
_cell.length_a   1.000
_cell.length_b   1.000
_cell.length_c   1.000
_cell.angle_alpha   90.00
_cell.angle_beta   90.00
_cell.angle_gamma   90.00
#
_symmetry.space_group_name_H-M   'P 1'
#
loop_
_entity.id
_entity.type
_entity.pdbx_description
1 polymer ?
#
loop_
_entity_poly.entity_id
_entity_poly.type
_entity_poly.pdbx_seq_one_letter_code
_entity_poly.pdbx_strand_id
1 'polypeptide(L)'
;MTSCNICHRECQRIDWPSYKGPCRETHPFTPANSPMPESIMDMFLKANPGFLEGLLGDEAKGAHGPSPPSGLDQAIAYPFTVLENGTYLHDRPEKDVYRILIDSYRFRMEEYCGSGGQIPENTVYNGQDSSLPHFREYLQLAATRPGLLPSWWSPKKQRECEDFGMFESEFQDLHKALEEHGATWHYRDSRFPPQLRMLAEAVYETGINGRSSFPRRRELAQMEARRRESEAGQA
;
A
#
# COMPACT_ATOMS: atom_id res chain seq x y z
N MET A 1 -23.94 11.15 19.49
CA MET A 1 -24.06 10.27 18.31
C MET A 1 -23.94 11.20 17.10
N THR A 2 -22.81 11.26 16.45
CA THR A 2 -22.49 10.36 15.34
C THR A 2 -21.00 10.04 15.28
N SER A 3 -20.69 8.75 15.22
CA SER A 3 -19.34 8.23 15.00
C SER A 3 -18.86 8.61 13.60
N CYS A 4 -17.75 9.33 13.50
CA CYS A 4 -16.94 9.32 12.29
C CYS A 4 -16.11 8.03 12.31
N ASN A 5 -16.63 6.97 11.70
CA ASN A 5 -15.96 5.67 11.62
C ASN A 5 -15.84 5.28 10.14
N ILE A 6 -14.93 5.91 9.41
CA ILE A 6 -14.59 5.71 7.99
C ILE A 6 -15.15 6.83 7.08
N CYS A 7 -14.25 7.39 6.29
CA CYS A 7 -14.48 8.39 5.24
C CYS A 7 -15.65 7.96 4.35
N HIS A 8 -16.84 8.57 4.55
CA HIS A 8 -18.04 8.19 3.81
C HIS A 8 -17.95 8.68 2.35
N ARG A 9 -18.49 7.89 1.41
CA ARG A 9 -18.46 8.12 -0.05
C ARG A 9 -18.88 9.54 -0.46
N GLU A 10 -19.81 10.16 0.25
CA GLU A 10 -20.29 11.53 -0.05
C GLU A 10 -19.22 12.60 0.17
N CYS A 11 -18.29 12.39 1.11
CA CYS A 11 -17.19 13.30 1.39
C CYS A 11 -16.09 13.22 0.29
N GLN A 12 -15.97 12.09 -0.39
CA GLN A 12 -14.96 11.87 -1.44
C GLN A 12 -15.39 12.40 -2.81
N ARG A 13 -16.70 12.64 -3.02
CA ARG A 13 -17.25 13.13 -4.30
C ARG A 13 -17.07 14.63 -4.53
N ILE A 14 -16.76 15.40 -3.49
CA ILE A 14 -16.59 16.85 -3.57
C ILE A 14 -15.10 17.13 -3.55
N ASP A 15 -14.51 17.37 -4.72
CA ASP A 15 -13.13 17.85 -4.92
C ASP A 15 -12.14 17.33 -3.85
N TRP A 16 -11.77 16.05 -3.96
CA TRP A 16 -10.87 15.37 -3.03
C TRP A 16 -9.64 16.20 -2.60
N PRO A 17 -8.94 16.91 -3.52
CA PRO A 17 -7.89 17.88 -3.17
C PRO A 17 -8.26 18.95 -2.13
N SER A 18 -9.50 19.44 -2.14
CA SER A 18 -10.02 20.47 -1.22
C SER A 18 -10.54 19.89 0.09
N TYR A 19 -11.00 18.62 0.11
CA TYR A 19 -11.61 17.99 1.30
C TYR A 19 -10.60 17.32 2.26
N LYS A 20 -9.33 17.14 1.86
CA LYS A 20 -8.28 16.60 2.76
C LYS A 20 -8.12 17.39 4.07
N GLY A 21 -8.47 18.69 4.07
CA GLY A 21 -8.38 19.57 5.25
C GLY A 21 -9.38 19.20 6.35
N PRO A 22 -10.69 19.21 6.08
CA PRO A 22 -11.72 18.83 7.05
C PRO A 22 -11.56 17.44 7.68
N CYS A 23 -11.07 16.43 6.95
CA CYS A 23 -10.80 15.10 7.54
C CYS A 23 -9.64 15.13 8.57
N ARG A 24 -8.59 15.94 8.31
CA ARG A 24 -7.48 16.19 9.25
C ARG A 24 -7.91 16.87 10.55
N GLU A 25 -9.02 17.61 10.57
CA GLU A 25 -9.49 18.26 11.81
C GLU A 25 -10.08 17.24 12.81
N THR A 26 -10.62 16.12 12.32
CA THR A 26 -11.07 15.01 13.17
C THR A 26 -9.94 14.07 13.63
N HIS A 27 -8.78 14.14 12.99
CA HIS A 27 -7.57 13.40 13.35
C HIS A 27 -6.33 14.31 13.22
N PRO A 28 -5.91 14.99 14.30
CA PRO A 28 -4.92 16.05 14.23
C PRO A 28 -3.61 15.58 13.60
N PHE A 29 -3.09 16.44 12.72
CA PHE A 29 -1.80 16.30 12.08
C PHE A 29 -0.69 16.12 13.14
N THR A 30 -0.06 14.95 13.16
CA THR A 30 1.15 14.70 13.96
C THR A 30 2.36 14.62 13.01
N PRO A 31 3.56 15.08 13.42
CA PRO A 31 4.77 14.98 12.61
C PRO A 31 5.12 13.55 12.14
N ALA A 32 4.50 12.54 12.74
CA ALA A 32 4.63 11.12 12.38
C ALA A 32 3.91 10.74 11.06
N ASN A 33 2.99 11.57 10.55
CA ASN A 33 2.12 11.23 9.40
C ASN A 33 2.30 12.15 8.18
N SER A 34 3.42 12.87 8.10
CA SER A 34 3.83 13.53 6.86
C SER A 34 4.88 12.65 6.19
N PRO A 35 4.77 12.33 4.88
CA PRO A 35 5.90 11.71 4.18
C PRO A 35 7.05 12.71 4.24
N MET A 36 8.05 12.39 5.08
CA MET A 36 9.28 13.16 5.18
C MET A 36 9.89 13.25 3.78
N PRO A 37 10.30 14.44 3.30
CA PRO A 37 10.93 14.57 2.00
C PRO A 37 12.07 13.55 1.87
N GLU A 38 12.16 12.87 0.72
CA GLU A 38 13.13 11.78 0.53
C GLU A 38 14.55 12.21 0.92
N SER A 39 14.97 13.44 0.60
CA SER A 39 16.29 13.96 0.97
C SER A 39 16.55 14.02 2.47
N ILE A 40 15.51 14.26 3.26
CA ILE A 40 15.58 14.32 4.72
C ILE A 40 15.56 12.89 5.28
N MET A 41 14.73 12.00 4.73
CA MET A 41 14.71 10.60 5.13
C MET A 41 16.02 9.88 4.80
N ASP A 42 16.59 10.11 3.62
CA ASP A 42 17.88 9.57 3.19
C ASP A 42 19.03 10.09 4.06
N MET A 43 18.93 11.35 4.52
CA MET A 43 19.86 11.93 5.49
C MET A 43 19.75 11.24 6.86
N PHE A 44 18.54 10.99 7.37
CA PHE A 44 18.34 10.30 8.64
C PHE A 44 18.75 8.83 8.59
N LEU A 45 18.52 8.13 7.47
CA LEU A 45 18.97 6.75 7.27
C LEU A 45 20.50 6.63 7.24
N LYS A 46 21.18 7.57 6.54
CA LYS A 46 22.65 7.64 6.54
C LYS A 46 23.23 7.97 7.91
N ALA A 47 22.55 8.83 8.67
CA ALA A 47 23.00 9.26 10.00
C ALA A 47 22.70 8.22 11.09
N ASN A 48 21.59 7.48 10.96
CA ASN A 48 21.17 6.47 11.92
C ASN A 48 20.47 5.31 11.19
N PRO A 49 21.14 4.17 10.98
CA PRO A 49 20.55 2.99 10.35
C PRO A 49 19.33 2.42 11.11
N GLY A 50 19.21 2.70 12.42
CA GLY A 50 18.05 2.36 13.25
C GLY A 50 16.89 3.37 13.15
N PHE A 51 17.02 4.43 12.35
CA PHE A 51 15.93 5.38 12.11
C PHE A 51 14.73 4.71 11.44
N LEU A 52 14.97 3.78 10.51
CA LEU A 52 13.90 3.01 9.87
C LEU A 52 13.19 2.08 10.87
N GLU A 53 13.93 1.49 11.82
CA GLU A 53 13.37 0.73 12.95
C GLU A 53 12.53 1.61 13.88
N GLY A 54 12.96 2.85 14.16
CA GLY A 54 12.17 3.80 14.94
C GLY A 54 10.93 4.33 14.19
N LEU A 55 11.02 4.51 12.87
CA LEU A 55 9.93 4.99 12.01
C LEU A 55 8.89 3.89 11.75
N LEU A 56 9.33 2.65 11.57
CA LEU A 56 8.48 1.47 11.48
C LEU A 56 8.10 0.90 12.85
N GLY A 57 8.73 1.39 13.92
CA GLY A 57 8.46 1.16 15.34
C GLY A 57 8.61 -0.28 15.81
N ASP A 58 9.43 -0.53 16.83
CA ASP A 58 9.26 -1.70 17.72
C ASP A 58 7.87 -1.72 18.40
N GLU A 59 7.20 -0.55 18.48
CA GLU A 59 5.81 -0.40 18.95
C GLU A 59 4.78 -0.28 17.81
N ALA A 60 5.13 -0.63 16.58
CA ALA A 60 4.11 -0.72 15.54
C ALA A 60 3.12 -1.85 15.85
N LYS A 61 1.82 -1.57 15.72
CA LYS A 61 0.80 -2.63 15.62
C LYS A 61 1.25 -3.60 14.53
N GLY A 62 1.45 -4.88 14.87
CA GLY A 62 1.96 -5.90 13.94
C GLY A 62 3.48 -6.07 13.89
N ALA A 63 4.29 -5.35 14.69
CA ALA A 63 5.75 -5.49 14.70
C ALA A 63 6.25 -6.91 15.02
N HIS A 64 5.43 -7.71 15.70
CA HIS A 64 5.73 -9.10 16.02
C HIS A 64 4.83 -10.05 15.21
N GLY A 65 5.43 -10.77 14.26
CA GLY A 65 4.78 -11.86 13.52
C GLY A 65 4.39 -11.53 12.07
N PRO A 66 3.61 -12.44 11.46
CA PRO A 66 3.17 -12.31 10.06
C PRO A 66 2.40 -11.01 9.76
N SER A 67 2.56 -10.49 8.55
CA SER A 67 1.94 -9.26 8.06
C SER A 67 0.89 -9.52 6.97
N PRO A 68 -0.23 -8.79 6.96
CA PRO A 68 -0.79 -8.00 8.06
C PRO A 68 -1.58 -8.91 9.03
N PRO A 69 -1.76 -8.54 10.30
CA PRO A 69 -2.55 -9.31 11.28
C PRO A 69 -4.07 -9.20 11.07
N SER A 70 -4.54 -8.33 10.17
CA SER A 70 -5.95 -8.12 9.85
C SER A 70 -6.10 -7.73 8.38
N GLY A 71 -7.31 -7.89 7.82
CA GLY A 71 -7.65 -7.45 6.46
C GLY A 71 -7.31 -8.47 5.36
N LEU A 72 -6.42 -9.43 5.63
CA LEU A 72 -6.13 -10.57 4.76
C LEU A 72 -6.49 -11.89 5.45
N ASP A 73 -6.82 -12.91 4.65
CA ASP A 73 -7.12 -14.25 5.13
C ASP A 73 -5.83 -14.97 5.56
N GLN A 74 -4.70 -14.69 4.88
CA GLN A 74 -3.39 -15.25 5.19
C GLN A 74 -2.31 -14.16 5.31
N ALA A 75 -1.89 -13.94 6.55
CA ALA A 75 -0.71 -13.16 6.86
C ALA A 75 0.58 -13.93 6.51
N ILE A 76 1.64 -13.22 6.10
CA ILE A 76 2.92 -13.85 5.74
C ILE A 76 4.07 -13.36 6.62
N ALA A 77 5.01 -14.24 6.93
CA ALA A 77 6.25 -13.85 7.58
C ALA A 77 7.17 -13.16 6.57
N TYR A 78 7.96 -12.19 7.04
CA TYR A 78 8.98 -11.47 6.27
C TYR A 78 8.48 -10.93 4.91
N PRO A 79 7.43 -10.08 4.91
CA PRO A 79 6.84 -9.54 3.68
C PRO A 79 7.82 -8.77 2.79
N PHE A 80 8.83 -8.08 3.34
CA PHE A 80 9.77 -7.30 2.53
C PHE A 80 10.76 -8.20 1.78
N THR A 81 11.09 -9.37 2.33
CA THR A 81 11.94 -10.40 1.72
C THR A 81 11.25 -11.00 0.50
N VAL A 82 9.97 -11.36 0.61
CA VAL A 82 9.24 -11.90 -0.55
C VAL A 82 8.88 -10.82 -1.59
N LEU A 83 8.77 -9.54 -1.18
CA LEU A 83 8.70 -8.40 -2.11
C LEU A 83 10.00 -8.22 -2.88
N GLU A 84 11.15 -8.35 -2.21
CA GLU A 84 12.47 -8.30 -2.86
C GLU A 84 12.66 -9.47 -3.83
N ASN A 85 12.19 -10.66 -3.48
CA ASN A 85 12.24 -11.84 -4.36
C ASN A 85 11.25 -11.79 -5.53
N GLY A 86 10.33 -10.81 -5.54
CA GLY A 86 9.29 -10.69 -6.56
C GLY A 86 8.13 -11.68 -6.41
N THR A 87 8.07 -12.47 -5.34
CA THR A 87 7.07 -13.54 -5.15
C THR A 87 5.96 -13.18 -4.16
N TYR A 88 5.82 -11.90 -3.80
CA TYR A 88 4.90 -11.42 -2.76
C TYR A 88 3.44 -11.87 -2.91
N LEU A 89 2.98 -12.14 -4.15
CA LEU A 89 1.62 -12.57 -4.45
C LEU A 89 1.44 -14.09 -4.56
N HIS A 90 2.52 -14.88 -4.69
CA HIS A 90 2.47 -16.24 -5.23
C HIS A 90 1.87 -17.28 -4.28
N ASP A 91 2.08 -17.12 -2.97
CA ASP A 91 1.66 -18.08 -1.95
C ASP A 91 0.52 -17.55 -1.08
N ARG A 92 -0.43 -16.84 -1.72
CA ARG A 92 -1.58 -16.21 -1.07
C ARG A 92 -2.90 -16.74 -1.60
N PRO A 93 -3.97 -16.72 -0.78
CA PRO A 93 -5.33 -16.95 -1.25
C PRO A 93 -5.70 -15.98 -2.37
N GLU A 94 -6.51 -16.43 -3.34
CA GLU A 94 -6.88 -15.61 -4.50
C GLU A 94 -7.48 -14.25 -4.10
N LYS A 95 -8.37 -14.24 -3.09
CA LYS A 95 -8.98 -13.02 -2.58
C LYS A 95 -7.97 -12.05 -1.97
N ASP A 96 -6.95 -12.55 -1.29
CA ASP A 96 -5.89 -11.70 -0.74
C ASP A 96 -5.07 -11.06 -1.86
N VAL A 97 -4.81 -11.80 -2.94
CA VAL A 97 -4.17 -11.22 -4.14
C VAL A 97 -5.02 -10.11 -4.73
N TYR A 98 -6.34 -10.29 -4.83
CA TYR A 98 -7.24 -9.22 -5.30
C TYR A 98 -7.18 -7.99 -4.38
N ARG A 99 -7.30 -8.22 -3.06
CA ARG A 99 -7.27 -7.14 -2.07
C ARG A 99 -5.98 -6.31 -2.16
N ILE A 100 -4.84 -7.00 -2.20
CA ILE A 100 -3.51 -6.40 -2.29
C ILE A 100 -3.33 -5.64 -3.61
N LEU A 101 -3.73 -6.23 -4.75
CA LEU A 101 -3.60 -5.57 -6.05
C LEU A 101 -4.41 -4.26 -6.11
N ILE A 102 -5.65 -4.29 -5.63
CA ILE A 102 -6.52 -3.11 -5.60
C ILE A 102 -5.95 -2.04 -4.67
N ASP A 103 -5.59 -2.39 -3.44
CA ASP A 103 -5.09 -1.39 -2.48
C ASP A 103 -3.70 -0.87 -2.84
N SER A 104 -2.85 -1.68 -3.48
CA SER A 104 -1.58 -1.19 -4.02
C SER A 104 -1.79 -0.13 -5.10
N TYR A 105 -2.79 -0.33 -5.96
CA TYR A 105 -3.21 0.67 -6.93
C TYR A 105 -3.77 1.93 -6.26
N ARG A 106 -4.76 1.79 -5.37
CA ARG A 106 -5.40 2.92 -4.68
C ARG A 106 -4.38 3.75 -3.92
N PHE A 107 -3.47 3.08 -3.20
CA PHE A 107 -2.40 3.73 -2.46
C PHE A 107 -1.42 4.45 -3.39
N ARG A 108 -1.04 3.83 -4.51
CA ARG A 108 -0.18 4.49 -5.51
C ARG A 108 -0.82 5.76 -6.09
N MET A 109 -2.12 5.75 -6.34
CA MET A 109 -2.83 6.95 -6.83
C MET A 109 -2.88 8.04 -5.78
N GLU A 110 -3.14 7.69 -4.52
CA GLU A 110 -3.12 8.64 -3.40
C GLU A 110 -1.78 9.36 -3.31
N GLU A 111 -0.69 8.60 -3.30
CA GLU A 111 0.64 9.18 -3.14
C GLU A 111 1.08 9.98 -4.38
N TYR A 112 0.74 9.51 -5.59
CA TYR A 112 1.09 10.20 -6.84
C TYR A 112 0.35 11.53 -7.01
N CYS A 113 -0.96 11.55 -6.74
CA CYS A 113 -1.73 12.79 -6.75
C CYS A 113 -1.31 13.71 -5.59
N GLY A 114 -1.05 13.14 -4.41
CA GLY A 114 -0.61 13.86 -3.22
C GLY A 114 0.76 14.53 -3.36
N SER A 115 1.66 13.97 -4.18
CA SER A 115 2.98 14.56 -4.47
C SER A 115 2.94 15.68 -5.51
N GLY A 116 1.76 16.05 -6.02
CA GLY A 116 1.61 17.03 -7.09
C GLY A 116 1.79 16.45 -8.50
N GLY A 117 1.69 15.12 -8.65
CA GLY A 117 1.62 14.48 -9.95
C GLY A 117 0.38 14.91 -10.75
N GLN A 118 0.43 14.76 -12.07
CA GLN A 118 -0.71 15.07 -12.92
C GLN A 118 -1.82 14.06 -12.66
N ILE A 119 -2.95 14.52 -12.12
CA ILE A 119 -4.08 13.64 -11.77
C ILE A 119 -4.48 12.82 -13.01
N PRO A 120 -4.40 11.46 -12.96
CA PRO A 120 -4.74 10.64 -14.09
C PRO A 120 -6.24 10.70 -14.43
N GLU A 121 -6.56 10.62 -15.72
CA GLU A 121 -7.94 10.47 -16.17
C GLU A 121 -8.53 9.14 -15.70
N ASN A 122 -9.87 9.05 -15.69
CA ASN A 122 -10.60 7.83 -15.33
C ASN A 122 -10.33 7.33 -13.89
N THR A 123 -10.19 8.27 -12.94
CA THR A 123 -9.95 7.99 -11.51
C THR A 123 -10.91 8.75 -10.61
N VAL A 124 -11.11 8.27 -9.38
CA VAL A 124 -11.86 9.05 -8.38
C VAL A 124 -11.18 10.39 -8.05
N TYR A 125 -9.87 10.49 -8.28
CA TYR A 125 -9.08 11.70 -8.08
C TYR A 125 -9.37 12.80 -9.11
N ASN A 126 -9.84 12.45 -10.31
CA ASN A 126 -10.31 13.41 -11.32
C ASN A 126 -11.85 13.54 -11.37
N GLY A 127 -12.53 13.16 -10.27
CA GLY A 127 -13.97 13.34 -10.10
C GLY A 127 -14.84 12.28 -10.78
N GLN A 128 -14.27 11.15 -11.22
CA GLN A 128 -15.05 10.04 -11.77
C GLN A 128 -15.69 9.21 -10.64
N ASP A 129 -16.78 8.51 -10.98
CA ASP A 129 -17.49 7.67 -10.00
C ASP A 129 -16.64 6.49 -9.50
N SER A 130 -15.75 5.95 -10.34
CA SER A 130 -14.86 4.85 -9.98
C SER A 130 -13.52 4.94 -10.69
N SER A 131 -12.51 4.30 -10.12
CA SER A 131 -11.17 4.18 -10.71
C SER A 131 -11.00 2.91 -11.55
N LEU A 132 -12.07 2.18 -11.84
CA LEU A 132 -12.02 0.89 -12.55
C LEU A 132 -11.29 0.95 -13.90
N PRO A 133 -11.52 1.95 -14.78
CA PRO A 133 -10.84 1.96 -16.08
C PRO A 133 -9.33 2.09 -15.93
N HIS A 134 -8.85 2.97 -15.06
CA HIS A 134 -7.41 3.11 -14.81
C HIS A 134 -6.83 1.93 -14.01
N PHE A 135 -7.62 1.29 -13.14
CA PHE A 135 -7.20 0.06 -12.48
C PHE A 135 -6.99 -1.10 -13.48
N ARG A 136 -7.76 -1.17 -14.56
CA ARG A 136 -7.52 -2.14 -15.64
C ARG A 136 -6.17 -1.94 -16.30
N GLU A 137 -5.77 -0.70 -16.55
CA GLU A 137 -4.44 -0.37 -17.09
C GLU A 137 -3.33 -0.82 -16.13
N TYR A 138 -3.53 -0.62 -14.82
CA TYR A 138 -2.62 -1.11 -13.78
C TYR A 138 -2.48 -2.65 -13.80
N LEU A 139 -3.59 -3.39 -13.91
CA LEU A 139 -3.56 -4.86 -13.99
C LEU A 139 -2.93 -5.36 -15.30
N GLN A 140 -3.19 -4.69 -16.43
CA GLN A 140 -2.52 -5.00 -17.70
C GLN A 140 -1.02 -4.82 -17.57
N LEU A 141 -0.58 -3.73 -16.92
CA LEU A 141 0.83 -3.48 -16.66
C LEU A 141 1.42 -4.57 -15.77
N ALA A 142 0.74 -4.93 -14.67
CA ALA A 142 1.17 -5.99 -13.77
C ALA A 142 1.34 -7.34 -14.51
N ALA A 143 0.45 -7.65 -15.45
CA ALA A 143 0.52 -8.88 -16.24
C ALA A 143 1.71 -8.92 -17.21
N THR A 144 2.32 -7.78 -17.54
CA THR A 144 3.57 -7.74 -18.32
C THR A 144 4.82 -8.03 -17.48
N ARG A 145 4.71 -8.04 -16.15
CA ARG A 145 5.86 -8.20 -15.24
C ARG A 145 6.17 -9.68 -15.01
N PRO A 146 7.32 -10.19 -15.49
CA PRO A 146 7.65 -11.60 -15.37
C PRO A 146 7.71 -12.04 -13.91
N GLY A 147 6.92 -13.05 -13.56
CA GLY A 147 6.92 -13.64 -12.22
C GLY A 147 6.34 -12.76 -11.11
N LEU A 148 5.65 -11.65 -11.44
CA LEU A 148 4.98 -10.82 -10.42
C LEU A 148 3.63 -11.41 -10.00
N LEU A 149 2.83 -11.85 -10.98
CA LEU A 149 1.51 -12.41 -10.76
C LEU A 149 1.59 -13.92 -10.58
N PRO A 150 0.74 -14.50 -9.71
CA PRO A 150 0.71 -15.94 -9.49
C PRO A 150 0.44 -16.72 -10.78
N SER A 151 0.90 -17.97 -10.84
CA SER A 151 0.75 -18.82 -12.03
C SER A 151 -0.70 -19.12 -12.43
N TRP A 152 -1.63 -19.00 -11.49
CA TRP A 152 -3.07 -19.15 -11.74
C TRP A 152 -3.73 -17.87 -12.29
N TRP A 153 -3.01 -16.75 -12.33
CA TRP A 153 -3.53 -15.50 -12.85
C TRP A 153 -3.90 -15.64 -14.33
N SER A 154 -5.06 -15.11 -14.70
CA SER A 154 -5.61 -15.23 -16.05
C SER A 154 -6.57 -14.07 -16.34
N PRO A 155 -6.97 -13.85 -17.61
CA PRO A 155 -7.99 -12.85 -17.93
C PRO A 155 -9.32 -13.05 -17.19
N LYS A 156 -9.66 -14.29 -16.82
CA LYS A 156 -10.82 -14.58 -15.98
C LYS A 156 -10.61 -14.05 -14.56
N LYS A 157 -9.45 -14.30 -13.97
CA LYS A 157 -9.08 -13.85 -12.62
C LYS A 157 -8.93 -12.33 -12.54
N GLN A 158 -8.48 -11.70 -13.61
CA GLN A 158 -8.51 -10.25 -13.73
C GLN A 158 -9.93 -9.70 -13.62
N ARG A 159 -10.90 -10.26 -14.35
CA ARG A 159 -12.31 -9.85 -14.24
C ARG A 159 -12.89 -10.08 -12.84
N GLU A 160 -12.58 -11.21 -12.22
CA GLU A 160 -12.98 -11.48 -10.83
C GLU A 160 -12.39 -10.44 -9.86
N CYS A 161 -11.14 -10.02 -10.06
CA CYS A 161 -10.50 -8.95 -9.28
C CYS A 161 -11.15 -7.58 -9.52
N GLU A 162 -11.50 -7.26 -10.77
CA GLU A 162 -12.22 -6.04 -11.13
C GLU A 162 -13.59 -6.00 -10.46
N ASP A 163 -14.37 -7.07 -10.59
CA ASP A 163 -15.69 -7.19 -9.97
C ASP A 163 -15.59 -7.09 -8.44
N PHE A 164 -14.57 -7.73 -7.85
CA PHE A 164 -14.30 -7.64 -6.41
C PHE A 164 -14.08 -6.19 -5.95
N GLY A 165 -13.31 -5.41 -6.71
CA GLY A 165 -13.05 -3.99 -6.42
C GLY A 165 -14.25 -3.07 -6.64
N MET A 166 -15.36 -3.55 -7.23
CA MET A 166 -16.56 -2.74 -7.46
C MET A 166 -17.66 -2.96 -6.40
N PHE A 167 -17.46 -3.87 -5.44
CA PHE A 167 -18.41 -4.05 -4.34
C PHE A 167 -18.26 -2.96 -3.29
N GLU A 168 -19.27 -2.09 -3.15
CA GLU A 168 -19.24 -0.95 -2.21
C GLU A 168 -19.11 -1.35 -0.74
N SER A 169 -19.45 -2.60 -0.40
CA SER A 169 -19.32 -3.18 0.94
C SER A 169 -17.92 -3.65 1.27
N GLU A 170 -17.05 -3.85 0.28
CA GLU A 170 -15.67 -4.26 0.50
C GLU A 170 -14.80 -3.04 0.86
N PHE A 171 -13.74 -3.27 1.62
CA PHE A 171 -12.79 -2.20 1.92
C PHE A 171 -12.04 -1.73 0.66
N GLN A 172 -11.81 -2.66 -0.28
CA GLN A 172 -11.11 -2.47 -1.55
C GLN A 172 -11.98 -1.84 -2.65
N ASP A 173 -12.92 -1.00 -2.25
CA ASP A 173 -13.83 -0.32 -3.16
C ASP A 173 -13.11 0.73 -4.03
N LEU A 174 -13.10 0.50 -5.36
CA LEU A 174 -12.51 1.37 -6.38
C LEU A 174 -13.26 2.69 -6.59
N HIS A 175 -14.43 2.86 -5.95
CA HIS A 175 -15.11 4.15 -5.85
C HIS A 175 -14.50 5.04 -4.75
N LYS A 176 -13.49 4.56 -4.00
CA LYS A 176 -12.89 5.28 -2.87
C LYS A 176 -11.37 5.41 -2.99
N ALA A 177 -10.85 6.57 -2.60
CA ALA A 177 -9.42 6.78 -2.34
C ALA A 177 -8.93 5.93 -1.15
N LEU A 178 -7.62 5.71 -1.02
CA LEU A 178 -7.01 5.02 0.12
C LEU A 178 -5.84 5.83 0.71
N GLU A 179 -6.11 6.50 1.83
CA GLU A 179 -5.07 7.19 2.60
C GLU A 179 -4.27 6.24 3.50
N GLU A 180 -3.04 6.64 3.84
CA GLU A 180 -2.11 5.86 4.68
C GLU A 180 -2.68 5.48 6.05
N HIS A 181 -3.40 6.39 6.70
CA HIS A 181 -4.05 6.09 7.97
C HIS A 181 -5.17 5.05 7.81
N GLY A 182 -5.94 5.13 6.73
CA GLY A 182 -6.98 4.16 6.41
C GLY A 182 -6.43 2.76 6.17
N ALA A 183 -5.34 2.66 5.40
CA ALA A 183 -4.63 1.40 5.19
C ALA A 183 -4.07 0.84 6.51
N THR A 184 -3.35 1.65 7.28
CA THR A 184 -2.78 1.24 8.57
C THR A 184 -3.85 0.76 9.55
N TRP A 185 -5.00 1.43 9.60
CA TRP A 185 -6.10 1.07 10.47
C TRP A 185 -6.76 -0.26 10.05
N HIS A 186 -7.07 -0.42 8.76
CA HIS A 186 -7.73 -1.63 8.25
C HIS A 186 -6.87 -2.88 8.42
N TYR A 187 -5.62 -2.79 8.02
CA TYR A 187 -4.67 -3.90 8.08
C TYR A 187 -4.08 -4.10 9.48
N ARG A 188 -4.23 -3.10 10.36
CA ARG A 188 -3.62 -3.07 11.70
C ARG A 188 -2.11 -3.28 11.68
N ASP A 189 -1.46 -2.77 10.63
CA ASP A 189 -0.02 -2.91 10.41
C ASP A 189 0.55 -1.68 9.71
N SER A 190 1.39 -0.92 10.42
CA SER A 190 2.06 0.27 9.86
C SER A 190 3.13 -0.08 8.82
N ARG A 191 3.54 -1.36 8.75
CA ARG A 191 4.44 -1.85 7.70
C ARG A 191 3.70 -2.17 6.41
N PHE A 192 2.37 -2.22 6.43
CA PHE A 192 1.59 -2.60 5.24
C PHE A 192 1.55 -1.51 4.15
N PRO A 193 1.39 -0.19 4.45
CA PRO A 193 1.50 0.84 3.42
C PRO A 193 2.83 0.84 2.67
N PRO A 194 4.01 0.69 3.32
CA PRO A 194 5.27 0.43 2.61
C PRO A 194 5.24 -0.79 1.68
N GLN A 195 4.58 -1.89 2.07
CA GLN A 195 4.42 -3.07 1.21
C GLN A 195 3.59 -2.76 -0.05
N LEU A 196 2.47 -2.05 0.12
CA LEU A 196 1.60 -1.61 -0.98
C LEU A 196 2.37 -0.72 -1.97
N ARG A 197 3.12 0.27 -1.45
CA ARG A 197 3.99 1.14 -2.26
C ARG A 197 5.01 0.33 -3.05
N MET A 198 5.72 -0.58 -2.39
CA MET A 198 6.75 -1.40 -3.02
C MET A 198 6.19 -2.32 -4.10
N LEU A 199 5.01 -2.91 -3.90
CA LEU A 199 4.34 -3.70 -4.93
C LEU A 199 3.93 -2.83 -6.13
N ALA A 200 3.37 -1.65 -5.89
CA ALA A 200 2.98 -0.75 -6.98
C ALA A 200 4.20 -0.29 -7.80
N GLU A 201 5.34 -0.05 -7.16
CA GLU A 201 6.58 0.21 -7.88
C GLU A 201 7.08 -0.99 -8.69
N ALA A 202 6.84 -2.23 -8.23
CA ALA A 202 7.13 -3.42 -9.05
C ALA A 202 6.24 -3.49 -10.30
N VAL A 203 4.98 -3.03 -10.21
CA VAL A 203 4.06 -2.95 -11.36
C VAL A 203 4.49 -1.84 -12.33
N TYR A 204 4.78 -0.64 -11.84
CA TYR A 204 5.14 0.51 -12.66
C TYR A 204 6.60 0.51 -13.11
N GLU A 205 7.47 -0.28 -12.49
CA GLU A 205 8.94 -0.25 -12.63
C GLU A 205 9.57 1.12 -12.31
N THR A 206 8.82 2.00 -11.66
CA THR A 206 9.28 3.33 -11.23
C THR A 206 8.58 3.77 -9.95
N GLY A 207 9.29 4.55 -9.13
CA GLY A 207 8.68 5.28 -8.03
C GLY A 207 7.86 6.47 -8.51
N ILE A 208 7.32 7.23 -7.56
CA ILE A 208 6.35 8.30 -7.80
C ILE A 208 6.98 9.49 -8.54
N ASN A 209 8.24 9.79 -8.25
CA ASN A 209 8.97 10.94 -8.80
C ASN A 209 10.04 10.53 -9.83
N GLY A 210 9.89 9.37 -10.48
CA GLY A 210 10.93 8.80 -11.34
C GLY A 210 12.18 8.30 -10.59
N ARG A 211 12.23 8.50 -9.27
CA ARG A 211 13.19 7.89 -8.36
C ARG A 211 12.53 6.68 -7.74
N SER A 212 13.20 5.53 -7.84
CA SER A 212 12.65 4.30 -7.30
C SER A 212 12.86 4.25 -5.79
N SER A 213 11.90 3.71 -5.04
CA SER A 213 12.03 3.51 -3.58
C SER A 213 12.86 2.26 -3.22
N PHE A 214 13.51 1.65 -4.22
CA PHE A 214 14.36 0.46 -4.08
C PHE A 214 15.56 0.61 -3.12
N PRO A 215 16.06 1.80 -2.73
CA PRO A 215 17.02 1.90 -1.63
C PRO A 215 16.48 1.30 -0.32
N ARG A 216 15.18 1.47 -0.02
CA ARG A 216 14.56 0.96 1.21
C ARG A 216 14.17 -0.52 1.13
N ARG A 217 13.81 -1.02 -0.07
CA ARG A 217 13.39 -2.42 -0.26
C ARG A 217 14.45 -3.41 0.22
N ARG A 218 15.71 -3.19 -0.20
CA ARG A 218 16.84 -4.07 0.16
C ARG A 218 17.17 -3.98 1.65
N GLU A 219 17.12 -2.78 2.22
CA GLU A 219 17.38 -2.57 3.66
C GLU A 219 16.33 -3.28 4.53
N LEU A 220 15.04 -3.18 4.17
CA LEU A 220 13.94 -3.85 4.88
C LEU A 220 14.04 -5.37 4.78
N ALA A 221 14.35 -5.90 3.60
CA ALA A 221 14.59 -7.34 3.42
C ALA A 221 15.81 -7.82 4.23
N GLN A 222 16.88 -7.02 4.31
CA GLN A 222 18.04 -7.33 5.15
C GLN A 222 17.71 -7.32 6.65
N MET A 223 16.86 -6.39 7.10
CA MET A 223 16.37 -6.36 8.49
C MET A 223 15.60 -7.65 8.82
N GLU A 224 14.70 -8.07 7.94
CA GLU A 224 13.97 -9.33 8.09
C GLU A 224 14.89 -10.56 8.07
N ALA A 225 15.93 -10.57 7.22
CA ALA A 225 16.92 -11.65 7.20
C ALA A 225 17.68 -11.78 8.52
N ARG A 226 18.17 -10.67 9.09
CA ARG A 226 18.83 -10.65 10.41
C ARG A 226 17.91 -11.16 11.51
N ARG A 227 16.64 -10.75 11.47
CA ARG A 227 15.63 -11.23 12.42
C ARG A 227 15.44 -12.74 12.31
N ARG A 228 15.28 -13.26 11.10
CA ARG A 228 15.13 -14.71 10.84
C ARG A 228 16.31 -15.52 11.38
N GLU A 229 17.53 -15.01 11.21
CA GLU A 229 18.74 -15.63 11.76
C GLU A 229 18.75 -15.63 13.29
N SER A 230 18.32 -14.53 13.92
CA SER A 230 18.22 -14.43 15.38
C SER A 230 17.18 -15.38 15.98
N GLU A 231 16.04 -15.57 15.31
CA GLU A 231 14.98 -16.49 15.72
C GLU A 231 15.43 -17.96 15.55
N ALA A 232 16.21 -18.27 14.51
CA ALA A 232 16.77 -19.61 14.28
C ALA A 232 17.89 -19.98 15.26
N GLY A 233 18.67 -19.00 15.74
CA GLY A 233 19.74 -19.23 16.73
C GLY A 233 19.24 -19.40 18.17
N GLN A 234 17.96 -19.18 18.43
CA GLN A 234 17.31 -19.34 19.73
C GLN A 234 16.47 -20.62 19.86
N ALA A 235 16.32 -21.39 18.76
CA ALA A 235 15.59 -22.66 18.69
C ALA A 235 16.53 -23.86 18.85
#